data_AF-D9WY00-F1
#
_entry.id   AF-D9WY00-F1
#
_cell.length_a   1.000
_cell.length_b   1.000
_cell.length_c   1.000
_cell.angle_alpha   90.00
_cell.angle_beta   90.00
_cell.angle_gamma   90.00
#
_symmetry.space_group_name_H-M   'P 1'
#
loop_
_entity.id
_entity.type
_entity.pdbx_description
1 polymer ?
#
loop_
_entity_poly.entity_id
_entity_poly.type
_entity_poly.pdbx_seq_one_letter_code
_entity_poly.pdbx_strand_id
1 'polypeptide(L)' 'KDGQWDAAAADLGVHRHTLRYRMRRVEEILGRSLDEADARMELWLALKATSTE' A
#
# COMPACT_ATOMS: atom_id res chain seq x y z
N LYS A 1 8.91 2.05 -11.15
CA LYS A 1 8.79 1.28 -9.88
C LYS A 1 9.25 2.09 -8.65
N ASP A 2 9.92 3.24 -8.79
CA ASP A 2 10.12 4.18 -7.65
C ASP A 2 9.28 5.47 -7.74
N GLY A 3 9.03 6.00 -8.94
CA GLY A 3 8.27 7.26 -9.09
C GLY A 3 6.80 7.21 -8.64
N GLN A 4 6.19 6.01 -8.60
CA GLN A 4 4.84 5.84 -8.04
C GLN A 4 4.82 6.01 -6.51
N TRP A 5 5.90 5.63 -5.83
CA TRP A 5 6.03 5.83 -4.38
C TRP A 5 6.29 7.28 -4.03
N ASP A 6 7.05 8.01 -4.85
CA ASP A 6 7.33 9.43 -4.61
C ASP A 6 6.06 10.28 -4.75
N ALA A 7 5.24 10.02 -5.77
CA ALA A 7 3.94 10.68 -5.92
C ALA A 7 2.99 10.38 -4.74
N ALA A 8 2.81 9.11 -4.41
CA ALA A 8 1.96 8.72 -3.29
C ALA A 8 2.48 9.25 -1.93
N ALA A 9 3.79 9.35 -1.74
CA ALA A 9 4.37 9.91 -0.52
C ALA A 9 4.11 11.42 -0.42
N ALA A 10 4.20 12.14 -1.54
CA ALA A 10 3.85 13.55 -1.61
C ALA A 10 2.37 13.79 -1.30
N ASP A 11 1.46 13.00 -1.90
CA ASP A 11 0.01 13.08 -1.63
C ASP A 11 -0.33 12.84 -0.16
N LEU A 12 0.44 11.96 0.51
CA LEU A 12 0.27 11.65 1.94
C LEU A 12 1.05 12.58 2.87
N GLY A 13 1.83 13.54 2.35
CA GLY A 13 2.66 14.44 3.15
C GLY A 13 3.76 13.76 3.95
N VAL A 14 4.26 12.61 3.50
CA VAL A 14 5.32 11.84 4.19
C VAL A 14 6.56 11.69 3.32
N HIS A 15 7.70 11.40 3.95
CA HIS A 15 8.90 11.06 3.20
C HIS A 15 8.76 9.69 2.51
N ARG A 16 9.32 9.53 1.30
CA ARG A 16 9.27 8.27 0.53
C ARG A 16 9.75 7.04 1.31
N HIS A 17 10.74 7.21 2.20
CA HIS A 17 11.24 6.12 3.05
C HIS A 17 10.19 5.70 4.09
N THR A 18 9.43 6.65 4.64
CA THR A 18 8.32 6.39 5.57
C THR A 18 7.20 5.64 4.86
N LEU A 19 6.84 6.04 3.64
CA LEU A 19 5.84 5.30 2.86
C LEU A 19 6.31 3.88 2.57
N ARG A 20 7.55 3.70 2.09
CA ARG A 20 8.11 2.37 1.82
C ARG A 20 8.13 1.48 3.08
N TYR A 21 8.50 2.05 4.23
CA TYR A 21 8.44 1.35 5.51
C TYR A 21 7.02 0.90 5.87
N ARG A 22 6.02 1.78 5.70
CA ARG A 22 4.61 1.45 5.95
C ARG A 22 4.12 0.34 5.03
N MET A 23 4.45 0.38 3.74
CA MET A 23 4.05 -0.65 2.79
C MET A 23 4.67 -2.00 3.10
N ARG A 24 5.96 -2.03 3.45
CA ARG A 24 6.61 -3.25 3.95
C ARG A 24 5.91 -3.79 5.20
N ARG A 25 5.55 -2.90 6.12
CA ARG A 25 4.82 -3.30 7.34
C ARG A 25 3.44 -3.88 7.03
N VAL A 26 2.75 -3.34 6.02
CA VAL A 26 1.47 -3.89 5.54
C VAL A 26 1.67 -5.30 4.97
N GLU A 27 2.69 -5.50 4.12
CA GLU A 27 3.03 -6.84 3.59
C GLU A 27 3.36 -7.84 4.72
N GLU A 28 4.11 -7.42 5.75
CA GLU A 28 4.41 -8.25 6.93
C GLU A 28 3.16 -8.66 7.70
N ILE A 29 2.19 -7.75 7.87
CA ILE A 29 0.93 -8.03 8.57
C ILE A 29 0.03 -8.95 7.75
N LEU A 30 -0.02 -8.73 6.43
CA LEU A 30 -0.84 -9.53 5.50
C LEU A 30 -0.22 -10.91 5.22
N GLY A 31 1.08 -11.08 5.46
CA GLY A 31 1.83 -12.27 5.07
C GLY A 31 1.87 -12.48 3.55
N ARG A 32 1.65 -11.41 2.76
CA ARG A 32 1.59 -11.43 1.30
C ARG A 32 2.37 -10.25 0.73
N SER A 33 3.00 -10.43 -0.43
CA SER A 33 3.65 -9.33 -1.13
C SER A 33 2.68 -8.57 -2.01
N LEU A 34 2.72 -7.24 -1.93
CA LEU A 34 1.97 -6.34 -2.79
C LEU A 34 2.65 -6.12 -4.14
N ASP A 35 3.78 -6.79 -4.43
CA ASP A 35 4.28 -6.93 -5.79
C ASP A 35 3.40 -7.90 -6.63
N GLU A 36 2.66 -8.79 -5.97
CA GLU A 36 1.70 -9.71 -6.61
C GLU A 36 0.38 -8.99 -6.96
N ALA A 37 -0.12 -9.21 -8.18
CA ALA A 37 -1.35 -8.55 -8.64
C ALA A 37 -2.59 -9.00 -7.85
N ASP A 38 -2.67 -10.29 -7.52
CA ASP A 38 -3.80 -10.86 -6.78
C ASP A 38 -3.87 -10.31 -5.35
N ALA A 39 -2.73 -10.23 -4.66
CA ALA A 39 -2.65 -9.64 -3.32
C ALA A 39 -3.09 -8.16 -3.30
N ARG A 40 -2.75 -7.38 -4.33
CA ARG A 40 -3.23 -5.99 -4.47
C ARG A 40 -4.74 -5.92 -4.71
N MET A 41 -5.28 -6.81 -5.56
CA MET A 41 -6.72 -6.86 -5.84
C MET A 41 -7.52 -7.21 -4.58
N GLU A 42 -7.10 -8.25 -3.86
CA GLU A 42 -7.72 -8.67 -2.59
C GLU A 42 -7.71 -7.54 -1.55
N LEU A 43 -6.56 -6.87 -1.38
CA LEU A 43 -6.45 -5.74 -0.45
C LEU A 43 -7.40 -4.60 -0.84
N TRP A 44 -7.49 -4.26 -2.12
CA TRP A 44 -8.41 -3.22 -2.59
C TRP A 44 -9.88 -3.57 -2.32
N LEU A 45 -10.29 -4.81 -2.58
CA LEU A 45 -11.63 -5.30 -2.28
C LEU A 45 -11.92 -5.27 -0.77
N ALA A 46 -10.97 -5.69 0.06
CA ALA A 46 -11.12 -5.65 1.52
C ALA A 46 -11.30 -4.21 2.02
N LEU A 47 -10.47 -3.26 1.54
CA LEU A 47 -10.61 -1.85 1.89
C LEU A 47 -11.98 -1.30 1.48
N LYS A 48 -12.44 -1.61 0.25
CA LYS A 48 -13.77 -1.21 -0.24
C LYS A 48 -14.93 -1.81 0.54
N ALA A 49 -14.80 -3.05 1.01
CA ALA A 49 -15.81 -3.69 1.84
C ALA A 49 -15.87 -3.09 3.26
N THR A 50 -14.75 -2.59 3.78
CA THR A 50 -14.69 -1.94 5.10
C THR A 50 -15.02 -0.44 5.08
N SER A 51 -14.88 0.21 3.92
CA SER A 51 -15.30 1.60 3.75
C SER A 51 -16.83 1.64 3.64
N THR A 52 -17.51 1.67 4.77
CA THR A 52 -18.91 2.09 4.83
C THR A 52 -18.95 3.58 4.48
N GLU A 53 -19.27 3.91 3.23
CA GLU A 53 -19.84 5.23 2.89
C GLU A 53 -21.30 5.30 3.34
#